data_AF-F6DKV3-F1
#
_entry.id   AF-F6DKV3-F1
#
_cell.length_a   1.000
_cell.length_b   1.000
_cell.length_c   1.000
_cell.angle_alpha   90.00
_cell.angle_beta   90.00
_cell.angle_gamma   90.00
#
_symmetry.space_group_name_H-M   'P 1'
#
loop_
_entity.id
_entity.type
_entity.pdbx_description
1 polymer ?
#
loop_
_entity_poly.entity_id
_entity_poly.type
_entity_poly.pdbx_seq_one_letter_code
_entity_poly.pdbx_strand_id
1 'polypeptide(L)'
;MLQPVELYNALGKAEQNNFFMTLQKVYDQLPETTCSGCATCCNWGSPPAFFIEYLNMYKFLRDQRKDHWQEILGKATEYFYLELVDTGQKCPFLNENKSCSIYEVRPFTCRSYGLLSKKDFETGDRGLQGMARKFWDEYQIKIPDELINSELSWCDKVSFGKDKYLEKTTLAGLAAQIGKLDCTFFPQDLVDKEGTLLPYPVHLMNTVLGSGARARKLKVMKEFSDCGTKELLKPFVEKACAFQF
;
A
#
# COMPACT_ATOMS: atom_id res chain seq x y z
N MET A 1 -11.09 10.43 -5.14
CA MET A 1 -11.24 9.68 -3.86
C MET A 1 -12.58 9.01 -3.94
N LEU A 2 -12.66 7.70 -3.71
CA LEU A 2 -13.95 7.03 -3.71
C LEU A 2 -14.53 7.08 -2.29
N GLN A 3 -15.61 7.82 -2.14
CA GLN A 3 -16.48 7.74 -0.97
C GLN A 3 -16.97 6.30 -0.80
N PRO A 4 -17.41 5.89 0.40
CA PRO A 4 -17.91 4.52 0.63
C PRO A 4 -18.95 4.06 -0.41
N VAL A 5 -19.90 4.92 -0.78
CA VAL A 5 -20.91 4.59 -1.81
C VAL A 5 -20.27 4.26 -3.16
N GLU A 6 -19.29 5.06 -3.58
CA GLU A 6 -18.57 4.85 -4.84
C GLU A 6 -17.70 3.58 -4.77
N LEU A 7 -17.14 3.27 -3.59
CA LEU A 7 -16.40 2.03 -3.35
C LEU A 7 -17.29 0.80 -3.49
N TYR A 8 -18.47 0.81 -2.86
CA TYR A 8 -19.42 -0.31 -2.93
C TYR A 8 -19.95 -0.53 -4.36
N ASN A 9 -20.16 0.54 -5.12
CA ASN A 9 -20.47 0.44 -6.55
C ASN A 9 -19.31 -0.19 -7.34
N ALA A 10 -18.06 0.20 -7.04
CA ALA A 10 -16.88 -0.39 -7.66
C ALA A 10 -16.70 -1.87 -7.31
N LEU A 11 -16.95 -2.26 -6.05
CA LEU A 11 -16.97 -3.65 -5.60
C LEU A 11 -18.02 -4.46 -6.36
N GLY A 12 -19.26 -3.97 -6.41
CA GLY A 12 -20.34 -4.63 -7.14
C GLY A 12 -20.02 -4.80 -8.63
N LYS A 13 -19.45 -3.77 -9.27
CA LYS A 13 -18.96 -3.86 -10.65
C LYS A 13 -17.87 -4.92 -10.81
N ALA A 14 -16.90 -4.97 -9.89
CA ALA A 14 -15.82 -5.95 -9.92
C ALA A 14 -16.33 -7.39 -9.78
N GLU A 15 -17.32 -7.63 -8.92
CA GLU A 15 -17.96 -8.93 -8.74
C GLU A 15 -18.75 -9.35 -9.98
N GLN A 16 -19.63 -8.47 -10.50
CA GLN A 16 -20.47 -8.76 -11.67
C GLN A 16 -19.66 -9.09 -12.93
N ASN A 17 -18.49 -8.48 -13.08
CA ASN A 17 -17.63 -8.66 -14.24
C ASN A 17 -16.49 -9.67 -13.99
N ASN A 18 -16.50 -10.39 -12.86
CA ASN A 18 -15.49 -11.38 -12.48
C ASN A 18 -14.04 -10.83 -12.45
N PHE A 19 -13.86 -9.55 -12.12
CA PHE A 19 -12.53 -8.93 -12.12
C PHE A 19 -11.59 -9.53 -11.07
N PHE A 20 -12.13 -10.00 -9.93
CA PHE A 20 -11.31 -10.72 -8.93
C PHE A 20 -10.79 -12.06 -9.46
N MET A 21 -11.58 -12.78 -10.26
CA MET A 21 -11.11 -14.00 -10.92
C MET A 21 -10.04 -13.67 -11.97
N THR A 22 -10.23 -12.60 -12.74
CA THR A 22 -9.23 -12.14 -13.72
C THR A 22 -7.93 -11.73 -13.02
N LEU A 23 -8.02 -10.99 -11.91
CA LEU A 23 -6.86 -10.63 -11.08
C LEU A 23 -6.14 -11.89 -10.58
N GLN A 24 -6.89 -12.88 -10.08
CA GLN A 24 -6.32 -14.15 -9.64
C GLN A 24 -5.58 -14.87 -10.78
N LYS A 25 -6.15 -14.92 -11.99
CA LYS A 25 -5.47 -15.50 -13.17
C LYS A 25 -4.17 -14.78 -13.53
N VAL A 26 -4.04 -13.48 -13.23
CA VAL A 26 -2.77 -12.76 -13.39
C VAL A 26 -1.78 -13.17 -12.30
N TYR A 27 -2.24 -13.31 -11.06
CA TYR A 27 -1.39 -13.82 -9.97
C TYR A 27 -0.92 -15.26 -10.20
N ASP A 28 -1.76 -16.12 -10.76
CA ASP A 28 -1.44 -17.53 -11.03
C ASP A 28 -0.36 -17.69 -12.12
N GLN A 29 -0.06 -16.63 -12.89
CA GLN A 29 1.08 -16.61 -13.82
C GLN A 29 2.42 -16.38 -13.10
N LEU A 30 2.40 -15.94 -11.84
CA LEU A 30 3.61 -15.90 -11.01
C LEU A 30 3.93 -17.30 -10.48
N PRO A 31 5.22 -17.64 -10.34
CA PRO A 31 5.60 -18.91 -9.77
C PRO A 31 5.23 -18.98 -8.29
N GLU A 32 4.93 -20.20 -7.81
CA GLU A 32 4.77 -20.44 -6.39
C GLU A 32 6.09 -20.19 -5.65
N THR A 33 6.04 -19.34 -4.63
CA THR A 33 7.22 -18.86 -3.90
C THR A 33 7.24 -19.34 -2.46
N THR A 34 8.43 -19.66 -1.97
CA THR A 34 8.71 -19.82 -0.54
C THR A 34 9.50 -18.61 -0.06
N CYS A 35 9.03 -17.97 1.03
CA CYS A 35 9.68 -16.82 1.66
C CYS A 35 10.12 -17.18 3.09
N SER A 36 11.30 -16.75 3.50
CA SER A 36 11.82 -17.01 4.85
C SER A 36 11.10 -16.27 5.99
N GLY A 37 10.11 -15.42 5.69
CA GLY A 37 9.32 -14.71 6.71
C GLY A 37 10.10 -13.66 7.52
N CYS A 38 11.16 -13.07 6.98
CA CYS A 38 11.99 -12.10 7.74
C CYS A 38 11.35 -10.72 7.94
N ALA A 39 10.21 -10.45 7.30
CA ALA A 39 9.47 -9.19 7.33
C ALA A 39 10.25 -7.94 6.87
N THR A 40 11.39 -8.07 6.20
CA THR A 40 12.19 -6.92 5.72
C THR A 40 11.35 -5.97 4.84
N CYS A 41 10.61 -6.51 3.87
CA CYS A 41 9.71 -5.71 3.02
C CYS A 41 8.58 -5.05 3.81
N CYS A 42 8.01 -5.74 4.81
CA CYS A 42 6.92 -5.20 5.63
C CYS A 42 7.40 -4.11 6.60
N ASN A 43 8.65 -4.18 7.06
CA ASN A 43 9.26 -3.13 7.90
C ASN A 43 9.60 -1.87 7.10
N TRP A 44 9.78 -1.98 5.77
CA TRP A 44 10.06 -0.81 4.92
C TRP A 44 8.81 0.06 4.64
N GLY A 45 7.62 -0.52 4.77
CA GLY A 45 6.35 0.19 4.64
C GLY A 45 5.30 -0.60 3.86
N SER A 46 4.14 0.02 3.64
CA SER A 46 3.12 -0.54 2.78
C SER A 46 3.47 -0.26 1.31
N PRO A 47 3.64 -1.29 0.46
CA PRO A 47 3.89 -1.06 -0.95
C PRO A 47 2.61 -0.59 -1.65
N PRO A 48 2.74 0.01 -2.84
CA PRO A 48 1.59 0.44 -3.60
C PRO A 48 0.83 -0.75 -4.19
N ALA A 49 -0.47 -0.55 -4.37
CA ALA A 49 -1.40 -1.53 -4.93
C ALA A 49 -2.25 -0.85 -6.01
N PHE A 50 -2.56 -1.58 -7.08
CA PHE A 50 -3.54 -1.13 -8.06
C PHE A 50 -4.92 -1.02 -7.40
N PHE A 51 -5.82 -0.26 -8.02
CA PHE A 51 -7.14 -0.06 -7.47
C PHE A 51 -7.94 -1.37 -7.37
N ILE A 52 -7.89 -2.23 -8.39
CA ILE A 52 -8.55 -3.54 -8.34
C ILE A 52 -7.99 -4.44 -7.22
N GLU A 53 -6.71 -4.29 -6.88
CA GLU A 53 -6.09 -5.00 -5.76
C GLU A 53 -6.56 -4.44 -4.43
N TYR A 54 -6.67 -3.11 -4.31
CA TYR A 54 -7.28 -2.48 -3.15
C TYR A 54 -8.72 -2.98 -2.93
N LEU A 55 -9.54 -3.10 -3.98
CA LEU A 55 -10.88 -3.66 -3.87
C LEU A 55 -10.86 -5.09 -3.30
N ASN A 56 -9.94 -5.93 -3.79
CA ASN A 56 -9.79 -7.31 -3.33
C ASN A 56 -9.36 -7.38 -1.85
N MET A 57 -8.37 -6.55 -1.47
CA MET A 57 -7.88 -6.42 -0.10
C MET A 57 -8.96 -5.89 0.86
N TYR A 58 -9.71 -4.87 0.44
CA TYR A 58 -10.82 -4.31 1.20
C TYR A 58 -11.92 -5.34 1.44
N LYS A 59 -12.31 -6.07 0.39
CA LYS A 59 -13.28 -7.17 0.47
C LYS A 59 -12.81 -8.25 1.46
N PHE A 60 -11.54 -8.65 1.40
CA PHE A 60 -10.97 -9.61 2.36
C PHE A 60 -10.99 -9.09 3.79
N LEU A 61 -10.64 -7.83 4.02
CA LEU A 61 -10.68 -7.21 5.35
C LEU A 61 -12.10 -7.20 5.92
N ARG A 62 -13.09 -6.82 5.10
CA ARG A 62 -14.53 -6.82 5.43
C ARG A 62 -15.06 -8.21 5.73
N ASP A 63 -14.75 -9.18 4.88
CA ASP A 63 -15.42 -10.49 4.89
C ASP A 63 -14.73 -11.47 5.84
N GLN A 64 -13.39 -11.47 5.87
CA GLN A 64 -12.57 -12.53 6.50
C GLN A 64 -11.82 -12.06 7.76
N ARG A 65 -11.75 -10.74 8.03
CA ARG A 65 -10.93 -10.18 9.13
C ARG A 65 -11.71 -9.25 10.06
N LYS A 66 -13.02 -9.49 10.21
CA LYS A 66 -13.92 -8.69 11.05
C LYS A 66 -13.42 -8.49 12.48
N ASP A 67 -12.84 -9.52 13.09
CA ASP A 67 -12.38 -9.44 14.48
C ASP A 67 -11.12 -8.59 14.68
N HIS A 68 -10.39 -8.29 13.60
CA HIS A 68 -9.08 -7.61 13.65
C HIS A 68 -9.03 -6.32 12.84
N TRP A 69 -10.13 -5.95 12.18
CA TRP A 69 -10.16 -4.81 11.28
C TRP A 69 -9.94 -3.47 11.99
N GLN A 70 -10.33 -3.32 13.27
CA GLN A 70 -10.15 -2.09 14.05
C GLN A 70 -8.66 -1.84 14.32
N GLU A 71 -7.92 -2.89 14.67
CA GLU A 71 -6.47 -2.82 14.82
C GLU A 71 -5.79 -2.40 13.50
N ILE A 72 -6.21 -3.01 12.38
CA ILE A 72 -5.69 -2.68 11.05
C ILE A 72 -6.04 -1.24 10.67
N LEU A 73 -7.27 -0.78 10.96
CA LEU A 73 -7.72 0.59 10.72
C LEU A 73 -6.88 1.59 11.52
N GLY A 74 -6.60 1.30 12.79
CA GLY A 74 -5.72 2.12 13.63
C GLY A 74 -4.32 2.23 13.03
N LYS A 75 -3.66 1.09 12.76
CA LYS A 75 -2.32 1.05 12.13
C LYS A 75 -2.28 1.76 10.77
N ALA A 76 -3.30 1.55 9.93
CA ALA A 76 -3.39 2.18 8.62
C ALA A 76 -3.63 3.69 8.71
N THR A 77 -4.37 4.14 9.73
CA THR A 77 -4.56 5.56 10.01
C THR A 77 -3.24 6.20 10.44
N GLU A 78 -2.52 5.60 11.38
CA GLU A 78 -1.21 6.10 11.79
C GLU A 78 -0.24 6.18 10.61
N TYR A 79 -0.13 5.10 9.83
CA TYR A 79 0.70 5.07 8.64
C TYR A 79 0.34 6.20 7.67
N PHE A 80 -0.94 6.33 7.32
CA PHE A 80 -1.39 7.38 6.41
C PHE A 80 -1.02 8.79 6.89
N TYR A 81 -1.03 9.06 8.19
CA TYR A 81 -0.69 10.39 8.71
C TYR A 81 0.82 10.60 8.88
N LEU A 82 1.58 9.55 9.19
CA LEU A 82 2.95 9.67 9.67
C LEU A 82 4.02 9.06 8.76
N GLU A 83 3.65 8.42 7.63
CA GLU A 83 4.58 7.73 6.71
C GLU A 83 5.77 8.58 6.22
N LEU A 84 5.68 9.92 6.29
CA LEU A 84 6.71 10.86 5.84
C LEU A 84 7.48 11.52 7.00
N VAL A 85 7.11 11.30 8.25
CA VAL A 85 7.71 11.98 9.42
C VAL A 85 8.12 11.04 10.53
N ASP A 86 7.59 9.82 10.56
CA ASP A 86 7.91 8.79 11.55
C ASP A 86 8.66 7.63 10.90
N THR A 87 9.93 7.44 11.26
CA THR A 87 10.79 6.37 10.73
C THR A 87 10.41 4.99 11.26
N GLY A 88 9.57 4.92 12.29
CA GLY A 88 9.07 3.67 12.88
C GLY A 88 7.88 3.06 12.14
N GLN A 89 7.37 3.71 11.09
CA GLN A 89 6.19 3.24 10.36
C GLN A 89 6.47 1.95 9.57
N LYS A 90 5.54 1.00 9.69
CA LYS A 90 5.61 -0.33 9.05
C LYS A 90 4.31 -0.61 8.32
N CYS A 91 4.32 -1.63 7.48
CA CYS A 91 3.10 -2.13 6.84
C CYS A 91 2.03 -2.45 7.91
N PRO A 92 0.81 -1.88 7.82
CA PRO A 92 -0.25 -2.11 8.82
C PRO A 92 -0.70 -3.56 8.97
N PHE A 93 -0.39 -4.40 7.98
CA PHE A 93 -0.73 -5.80 7.99
C PHE A 93 0.31 -6.69 8.67
N LEU A 94 1.47 -6.14 9.05
CA LEU A 94 2.49 -6.86 9.80
C LEU A 94 2.00 -7.11 11.23
N ASN A 95 1.91 -8.38 11.61
CA ASN A 95 1.62 -8.78 12.98
C ASN A 95 2.90 -9.03 13.80
N GLU A 96 2.73 -9.32 15.08
CA GLU A 96 3.82 -9.57 16.04
C GLU A 96 4.69 -10.77 15.66
N ASN A 97 4.10 -11.77 14.99
CA ASN A 97 4.78 -12.98 14.52
C ASN A 97 5.55 -12.79 13.20
N LYS A 98 5.77 -11.54 12.78
CA LYS A 98 6.42 -11.18 11.51
C LYS A 98 5.70 -11.72 10.26
N SER A 99 4.41 -12.04 10.36
CA SER A 99 3.60 -12.51 9.25
C SER A 99 2.60 -11.45 8.77
N CYS A 100 2.23 -11.55 7.50
CA CYS A 100 1.28 -10.66 6.88
C CYS A 100 -0.13 -11.18 7.12
N SER A 101 -0.97 -10.35 7.73
CA SER A 101 -2.32 -10.75 8.10
C SER A 101 -3.30 -10.85 6.90
N ILE A 102 -2.89 -10.39 5.72
CA ILE A 102 -3.64 -10.49 4.46
C ILE A 102 -2.83 -11.21 3.37
N TYR A 103 -1.97 -12.15 3.77
CA TYR A 103 -1.00 -12.77 2.86
C TYR A 103 -1.63 -13.31 1.56
N GLU A 104 -2.83 -13.88 1.65
CA GLU A 104 -3.58 -14.46 0.52
C GLU A 104 -3.98 -13.44 -0.54
N VAL A 105 -4.27 -12.20 -0.15
CA VAL A 105 -4.72 -11.11 -1.02
C VAL A 105 -3.69 -9.99 -1.15
N ARG A 106 -2.43 -10.28 -0.82
CA ARG A 106 -1.32 -9.31 -0.95
C ARG A 106 -1.22 -8.78 -2.39
N PRO A 107 -0.86 -7.49 -2.59
CA PRO A 107 -0.79 -6.89 -3.92
C PRO A 107 0.39 -7.44 -4.73
N PHE A 108 0.39 -7.17 -6.03
CA PHE A 108 1.36 -7.63 -7.00
C PHE A 108 2.78 -7.23 -6.61
N THR A 109 2.96 -6.01 -6.10
CA THR A 109 4.24 -5.51 -5.58
C THR A 109 4.81 -6.37 -4.44
N CYS A 110 3.96 -6.91 -3.56
CA CYS A 110 4.38 -7.88 -2.55
C CYS A 110 4.68 -9.27 -3.15
N ARG A 111 3.90 -9.69 -4.16
CA ARG A 111 4.05 -11.02 -4.78
C ARG A 111 5.29 -11.13 -5.64
N SER A 112 5.67 -10.04 -6.30
CA SER A 112 6.78 -10.00 -7.23
C SER A 112 8.12 -9.65 -6.57
N TYR A 113 8.10 -9.18 -5.32
CA TYR A 113 9.31 -8.87 -4.58
C TYR A 113 10.15 -10.14 -4.32
N GLY A 114 11.44 -10.07 -4.67
CA GLY A 114 12.36 -11.21 -4.62
C GLY A 114 12.35 -12.10 -5.87
N LEU A 115 11.52 -11.79 -6.87
CA LEU A 115 11.52 -12.51 -8.15
C LEU A 115 12.52 -11.98 -9.17
N LEU A 116 13.03 -10.75 -9.00
CA LEU A 116 14.03 -10.17 -9.91
C LEU A 116 15.44 -10.50 -9.46
N SER A 117 16.35 -10.58 -10.44
CA SER A 117 17.78 -10.64 -10.15
C SER A 117 18.25 -9.35 -9.46
N LYS A 118 19.36 -9.39 -8.72
CA LYS A 118 19.93 -8.19 -8.09
C LYS A 118 20.27 -7.09 -9.11
N LYS A 119 20.60 -7.48 -10.35
CA LYS A 119 20.94 -6.56 -11.44
C LYS A 119 19.70 -5.80 -11.94
N ASP A 120 18.56 -6.47 -11.99
CA ASP A 120 17.31 -5.91 -12.53
C ASP A 120 16.42 -5.28 -11.46
N PHE A 121 16.74 -5.53 -10.19
CA PHE A 121 16.07 -4.92 -9.05
C PHE A 121 16.50 -3.46 -8.91
N GLU A 122 15.52 -2.57 -9.12
CA GLU A 122 15.66 -1.14 -8.90
C GLU A 122 14.66 -0.75 -7.80
N THR A 123 15.17 -0.12 -6.74
CA THR A 123 14.30 0.64 -5.83
C THR A 123 13.97 1.94 -6.54
N GLY A 124 12.75 2.08 -7.06
CA GLY A 124 12.33 3.29 -7.77
C GLY A 124 12.53 4.56 -6.93
N ASP A 125 12.79 5.69 -7.59
CA ASP A 125 12.88 6.99 -6.92
C ASP A 125 11.51 7.34 -6.32
N ARG A 126 11.43 7.37 -4.99
CA ARG A 126 10.22 7.78 -4.26
C ARG A 126 9.95 9.28 -4.34
N GLY A 127 10.82 10.06 -4.99
CA GLY A 127 10.75 11.51 -5.10
C GLY A 127 10.90 12.21 -3.75
N LEU A 128 11.34 11.50 -2.70
CA LEU A 128 11.35 12.01 -1.32
C LEU A 128 12.30 13.19 -1.15
N GLN A 129 13.40 13.25 -1.91
CA GLN A 129 14.29 14.41 -1.87
C GLN A 129 13.61 15.69 -2.36
N GLY A 130 12.86 15.60 -3.47
CA GLY A 130 12.07 16.72 -3.99
C GLY A 130 10.94 17.09 -3.04
N MET A 131 10.25 16.08 -2.51
CA MET A 131 9.16 16.26 -1.56
C MET A 131 9.65 16.90 -0.25
N ALA A 132 10.78 16.47 0.30
CA ALA A 132 11.34 17.00 1.54
C ALA A 132 11.63 18.51 1.44
N ARG A 133 12.23 18.96 0.33
CA ARG A 133 12.43 20.39 0.06
C ARG A 133 11.11 21.16 0.07
N LYS A 134 10.13 20.67 -0.70
CA LYS A 134 8.80 21.30 -0.77
C LYS A 134 8.11 21.35 0.61
N PHE A 135 8.18 20.27 1.38
CA PHE A 135 7.53 20.18 2.69
C PHE A 135 8.16 21.12 3.71
N TRP A 136 9.49 21.29 3.65
CA TRP A 136 10.19 22.26 4.46
C TRP A 136 9.80 23.68 4.07
N ASP A 137 9.93 24.04 2.79
CA ASP A 137 9.73 25.40 2.31
C ASP A 137 8.28 25.88 2.51
N GLU A 138 7.28 25.05 2.20
CA GLU A 138 5.86 25.43 2.25
C GLU A 138 5.23 25.25 3.63
N TYR A 139 5.64 24.23 4.40
CA TYR A 139 4.93 23.83 5.63
C TYR A 139 5.82 23.77 6.87
N GLN A 140 7.13 23.98 6.73
CA GLN A 140 8.11 23.87 7.82
C GLN A 140 8.06 22.48 8.48
N ILE A 141 7.79 21.44 7.68
CA ILE A 141 7.76 20.04 8.13
C ILE A 141 9.07 19.37 7.70
N LYS A 142 9.82 18.81 8.66
CA LYS A 142 11.05 18.07 8.35
C LYS A 142 10.70 16.61 8.06
N ILE A 143 11.02 16.15 6.85
CA ILE A 143 11.08 14.73 6.54
C ILE A 143 12.45 14.22 7.02
N PRO A 144 12.53 13.20 7.90
CA PRO A 144 13.80 12.64 8.36
C PRO A 144 14.70 12.14 7.22
N ASP A 145 16.01 12.40 7.31
CA ASP A 145 17.00 11.94 6.33
C ASP A 145 17.03 10.41 6.21
N GLU A 146 16.72 9.71 7.31
CA GLU A 146 16.55 8.25 7.34
C GLU A 146 15.45 7.79 6.38
N LEU A 147 14.32 8.51 6.28
CA LEU A 147 13.26 8.21 5.32
C LEU A 147 13.67 8.58 3.90
N ILE A 148 14.30 9.74 3.71
CA ILE A 148 14.74 10.24 2.40
C ILE A 148 15.73 9.26 1.76
N ASN A 149 16.65 8.72 2.55
CA ASN A 149 17.70 7.80 2.10
C ASN A 149 17.33 6.32 2.29
N SER A 150 16.07 6.02 2.69
CA SER A 150 15.63 4.64 2.89
C SER A 150 15.45 3.92 1.56
N GLU A 151 16.21 2.86 1.35
CA GLU A 151 16.07 1.98 0.18
C GLU A 151 15.64 0.58 0.60
N LEU A 152 14.71 -0.01 -0.15
CA LEU A 152 14.37 -1.41 0.03
C LEU A 152 15.53 -2.25 -0.49
N SER A 153 16.16 -3.05 0.37
CA SER A 153 17.20 -3.96 -0.10
C SER A 153 16.63 -5.01 -1.06
N TRP A 154 17.43 -5.45 -2.02
CA TRP A 154 17.12 -6.65 -2.80
C TRP A 154 17.00 -7.90 -1.90
N CYS A 155 16.16 -8.86 -2.28
CA CYS A 155 15.88 -10.05 -1.49
C CYS A 155 16.33 -11.33 -2.21
N ASP A 156 17.24 -12.09 -1.57
CA ASP A 156 17.70 -13.42 -1.98
C ASP A 156 16.98 -14.56 -1.22
N LYS A 157 16.04 -14.22 -0.33
CA LYS A 157 15.36 -15.16 0.57
C LYS A 157 14.00 -15.64 0.05
N VAL A 158 13.70 -15.32 -1.20
CA VAL A 158 12.53 -15.81 -1.94
C VAL A 158 13.04 -16.81 -2.97
N SER A 159 12.45 -18.01 -2.98
CA SER A 159 12.79 -19.07 -3.93
C SER A 159 11.54 -19.66 -4.57
N PHE A 160 11.66 -20.14 -5.81
CA PHE A 160 10.59 -20.79 -6.55
C PHE A 160 11.16 -21.78 -7.57
N GLY A 161 10.71 -23.02 -7.60
CA GLY A 161 11.14 -24.00 -8.61
C GLY A 161 12.67 -24.16 -8.77
N LYS A 162 13.12 -24.50 -9.98
CA LYS A 162 14.55 -24.61 -10.35
C LYS A 162 15.14 -23.28 -10.82
N ASP A 163 14.32 -22.40 -11.37
CA ASP A 163 14.70 -21.07 -11.79
C ASP A 163 14.91 -20.17 -10.56
N LYS A 164 15.79 -19.19 -10.66
CA LYS A 164 16.03 -18.28 -9.52
C LYS A 164 15.32 -16.95 -9.65
N TYR A 165 15.10 -16.47 -10.88
CA TYR A 165 14.61 -15.12 -11.16
C TYR A 165 13.75 -15.07 -12.42
N LEU A 166 12.88 -14.06 -12.50
CA LEU A 166 12.08 -13.71 -13.67
C LEU A 166 12.66 -12.49 -14.38
N GLU A 167 12.38 -12.39 -15.67
CA GLU A 167 12.71 -11.20 -16.48
C GLU A 167 11.86 -9.99 -16.06
N LYS A 168 12.48 -8.80 -16.06
CA LYS A 168 11.81 -7.52 -15.76
C LYS A 168 10.59 -7.27 -16.67
N THR A 169 10.71 -7.64 -17.94
CA THR A 169 9.64 -7.50 -18.94
C THR A 169 8.44 -8.38 -18.65
N THR A 170 8.65 -9.57 -18.08
CA THR A 170 7.58 -10.47 -17.64
C THR A 170 6.75 -9.83 -16.54
N LEU A 171 7.42 -9.31 -15.49
CA LEU A 171 6.72 -8.63 -14.39
C LEU A 171 6.00 -7.36 -14.87
N ALA A 172 6.62 -6.58 -15.75
CA ALA A 172 5.99 -5.40 -16.36
C ALA A 172 4.74 -5.79 -17.17
N GLY A 173 4.78 -6.88 -17.93
CA GLY A 173 3.64 -7.41 -18.67
C GLY A 173 2.48 -7.83 -17.75
N LEU A 174 2.77 -8.46 -16.62
CA LEU A 174 1.77 -8.82 -15.62
C LEU A 174 1.17 -7.58 -14.93
N ALA A 175 2.01 -6.62 -14.54
CA ALA A 175 1.55 -5.34 -13.99
C ALA A 175 0.62 -4.60 -14.96
N ALA A 176 0.95 -4.59 -16.26
CA ALA A 176 0.10 -4.01 -17.31
C ALA A 176 -1.26 -4.73 -17.45
N GLN A 177 -1.32 -6.05 -17.25
CA GLN A 177 -2.59 -6.79 -17.22
C GLN A 177 -3.47 -6.34 -16.05
N ILE A 178 -2.89 -6.08 -14.87
CA ILE A 178 -3.61 -5.54 -13.72
C ILE A 178 -4.06 -4.10 -13.98
N GLY A 179 -3.18 -3.26 -14.55
CA GLY A 179 -3.51 -1.89 -14.94
C GLY A 179 -4.70 -1.79 -15.90
N LYS A 180 -4.85 -2.75 -16.83
CA LYS A 180 -6.05 -2.83 -17.70
C LYS A 180 -7.35 -3.00 -16.92
N LEU A 181 -7.33 -3.66 -15.76
CA LEU A 181 -8.51 -3.74 -14.88
C LEU A 181 -8.82 -2.38 -14.26
N ASP A 182 -7.79 -1.62 -13.85
CA ASP A 182 -7.94 -0.26 -13.34
C ASP A 182 -8.53 0.71 -14.38
N CYS A 183 -8.20 0.55 -15.67
CA CYS A 183 -8.80 1.32 -16.77
C CYS A 183 -10.32 1.13 -16.91
N THR A 184 -10.91 0.13 -16.25
CA THR A 184 -12.38 -0.01 -16.19
C THR A 184 -13.01 0.92 -15.16
N PHE A 185 -12.23 1.46 -14.23
CA PHE A 185 -12.68 2.36 -13.16
C PHE A 185 -12.20 3.80 -13.36
N PHE A 186 -11.05 3.97 -14.02
CA PHE A 186 -10.41 5.27 -14.21
C PHE A 186 -10.03 5.52 -15.66
N PRO A 187 -9.89 6.80 -16.07
CA PRO A 187 -9.31 7.16 -17.35
C PRO A 187 -7.93 6.53 -17.55
N GLN A 188 -7.66 6.07 -18.77
CA GLN A 188 -6.41 5.39 -19.11
C GLN A 188 -5.18 6.28 -18.83
N ASP A 189 -5.26 7.59 -19.10
CA ASP A 189 -4.14 8.50 -18.87
C ASP A 189 -3.76 8.63 -17.39
N LEU A 190 -4.72 8.45 -16.48
CA LEU A 190 -4.47 8.41 -15.05
C LEU A 190 -3.76 7.12 -14.65
N VAL A 191 -4.16 5.99 -15.22
CA VAL A 191 -3.56 4.68 -14.95
C VAL A 191 -2.14 4.60 -15.53
N ASP A 192 -1.93 5.08 -16.75
CA ASP A 192 -0.63 5.09 -17.44
C ASP A 192 0.41 5.96 -16.71
N LYS A 193 -0.05 6.98 -15.96
CA LYS A 193 0.78 7.82 -15.07
C LYS A 193 0.89 7.28 -13.65
N GLU A 194 0.50 6.02 -13.42
CA GLU A 194 0.51 5.35 -12.12
C GLU A 194 -0.35 6.06 -11.05
N GLY A 195 -1.33 6.88 -11.46
CA GLY A 195 -2.16 7.67 -10.55
C GLY A 195 -3.12 6.84 -9.68
N THR A 196 -3.35 5.57 -10.02
CA THR A 196 -4.14 4.61 -9.24
C THR A 196 -3.29 3.73 -8.32
N LEU A 197 -1.96 3.74 -8.51
CA LEU A 197 -1.00 2.90 -7.81
C LEU A 197 -0.59 3.57 -6.49
N LEU A 198 -1.39 3.34 -5.44
CA LEU A 198 -1.21 3.97 -4.12
C LEU A 198 -1.01 2.91 -3.04
N PRO A 199 -0.29 3.23 -1.94
CA PRO A 199 -0.23 2.36 -0.77
C PRO A 199 -1.64 2.06 -0.24
N TYR A 200 -1.87 0.81 0.18
CA TYR A 200 -3.17 0.41 0.72
C TYR A 200 -3.69 1.33 1.84
N PRO A 201 -2.88 1.79 2.82
CA PRO A 201 -3.36 2.70 3.86
C PRO A 201 -3.87 4.02 3.29
N VAL A 202 -3.27 4.50 2.19
CA VAL A 202 -3.73 5.70 1.49
C VAL A 202 -5.09 5.45 0.84
N HIS A 203 -5.27 4.32 0.13
CA HIS A 203 -6.58 3.95 -0.43
C HIS A 203 -7.64 3.83 0.68
N LEU A 204 -7.34 3.08 1.74
CA LEU A 204 -8.27 2.82 2.84
C LEU A 204 -8.68 4.10 3.57
N MET A 205 -7.74 4.99 3.89
CA MET A 205 -8.05 6.22 4.61
C MET A 205 -8.89 7.19 3.77
N ASN A 206 -8.76 7.16 2.44
CA ASN A 206 -9.64 7.94 1.56
C ASN A 206 -11.10 7.46 1.65
N THR A 207 -11.31 6.15 1.83
CA THR A 207 -12.65 5.57 2.03
C THR A 207 -13.17 5.83 3.44
N VAL A 208 -12.36 5.54 4.45
CA VAL A 208 -12.80 5.48 5.86
C VAL A 208 -12.97 6.88 6.48
N LEU A 209 -12.01 7.77 6.26
CA LEU A 209 -12.01 9.07 6.93
C LEU A 209 -12.63 10.19 6.08
N GLY A 210 -12.71 9.98 4.77
CA GLY A 210 -13.20 10.95 3.78
C GLY A 210 -12.21 12.09 3.49
N SER A 211 -12.69 13.12 2.78
CA SER A 211 -11.86 14.22 2.29
C SER A 211 -11.24 15.10 3.39
N GLY A 212 -11.91 15.21 4.53
CA GLY A 212 -11.45 16.03 5.66
C GLY A 212 -10.14 15.53 6.31
N ALA A 213 -9.83 14.24 6.19
CA ALA A 213 -8.60 13.67 6.76
C ALA A 213 -7.34 14.18 6.07
N ARG A 214 -7.36 14.25 4.72
CA ARG A 214 -6.24 14.80 3.93
C ARG A 214 -5.95 16.26 4.29
N ALA A 215 -7.00 17.07 4.46
CA ALA A 215 -6.85 18.48 4.81
C ALA A 215 -6.14 18.71 6.15
N ARG A 216 -6.17 17.70 7.04
CA ARG A 216 -5.53 17.76 8.36
C ARG A 216 -4.18 17.03 8.42
N LYS A 217 -3.81 16.28 7.37
CA LYS A 217 -2.57 15.49 7.32
C LYS A 217 -1.34 16.35 7.61
N LEU A 218 -1.20 17.51 6.97
CA LEU A 218 -0.08 18.43 7.20
C LEU A 218 0.01 18.92 8.66
N LYS A 219 -1.12 19.16 9.33
CA LYS A 219 -1.14 19.61 10.72
C LYS A 219 -0.68 18.52 11.69
N VAL A 220 -1.15 17.29 11.46
CA VAL A 220 -0.72 16.12 12.25
C VAL A 220 0.77 15.85 12.04
N MET A 221 1.23 15.91 10.79
CA MET A 221 2.65 15.75 10.47
C MET A 221 3.52 16.83 11.13
N LYS A 222 3.04 18.09 11.15
CA LYS A 222 3.76 19.20 11.79
C LYS A 222 3.86 19.01 13.30
N GLU A 223 2.77 18.66 13.97
CA GLU A 223 2.77 18.37 15.42
C GLU A 223 3.78 17.25 15.74
N PHE A 224 3.73 16.14 14.99
CA PHE A 224 4.65 15.03 15.20
C PHE A 224 6.10 15.45 14.93
N SER A 225 6.36 16.19 13.85
CA SER A 225 7.68 16.67 13.49
C SER A 225 8.27 17.64 14.52
N ASP A 226 7.44 18.47 15.18
CA ASP A 226 7.90 19.49 16.12
C ASP A 226 8.02 18.98 17.55
N CYS A 227 7.06 18.15 17.97
CA CYS A 227 6.87 17.80 19.37
C CYS A 227 6.97 16.29 19.63
N GLY A 228 6.96 15.46 18.59
CA GLY A 228 6.93 13.99 18.73
C GLY A 228 5.60 13.45 19.28
N THR A 229 4.57 14.29 19.41
CA THR A 229 3.26 13.91 19.95
C THR A 229 2.30 13.49 18.85
N LYS A 230 1.26 12.73 19.23
CA LYS A 230 0.21 12.23 18.33
C LYS A 230 -1.19 12.72 18.75
N GLU A 231 -1.30 13.87 19.42
CA GLU A 231 -2.57 14.34 19.99
C GLU A 231 -3.60 14.69 18.91
N LEU A 232 -3.19 15.36 17.83
CA LEU A 232 -4.08 15.64 16.70
C LEU A 232 -4.44 14.39 15.90
N LEU A 233 -3.68 13.29 16.03
CA LEU A 233 -3.93 12.02 15.36
C LEU A 233 -5.02 11.19 16.05
N LYS A 234 -5.09 11.22 17.40
CA LYS A 234 -6.01 10.39 18.20
C LYS A 234 -7.47 10.42 17.70
N PRO A 235 -8.09 11.59 17.42
CA PRO A 235 -9.48 11.61 16.96
C PRO A 235 -9.69 10.94 15.60
N PHE A 236 -8.67 10.94 14.73
CA PHE A 236 -8.75 10.25 13.44
C PHE A 236 -8.63 8.74 13.61
N VAL A 237 -7.78 8.28 14.52
CA VAL A 237 -7.68 6.85 14.87
C VAL A 237 -8.99 6.35 15.47
N GLU A 238 -9.57 7.08 16.42
CA GLU A 238 -10.87 6.75 17.02
C GLU A 238 -11.97 6.70 15.96
N LYS A 239 -12.05 7.72 15.08
CA LYS A 239 -13.00 7.75 13.97
C LYS A 239 -12.81 6.56 13.02
N ALA A 240 -11.57 6.21 12.68
CA ALA A 240 -11.29 5.08 11.82
C ALA A 240 -11.73 3.76 12.47
N CYS A 241 -11.40 3.54 13.75
CA CYS A 241 -11.77 2.33 14.48
C CYS A 241 -13.28 2.18 14.70
N ALA A 242 -14.04 3.28 14.64
CA ALA A 242 -15.50 3.26 14.69
C ALA A 242 -16.15 2.88 13.34
N PHE A 243 -15.38 2.87 12.24
CA PHE A 243 -15.89 2.54 10.92
C PHE A 243 -16.43 1.10 10.88
N GLN A 244 -17.63 0.97 10.32
CA GLN A 244 -18.28 -0.31 10.05
C GLN A 244 -18.31 -0.50 8.55
N PHE A 245 -17.78 -1.62 8.06
CA PHE A 245 -17.85 -1.95 6.66
C PHE A 245 -19.26 -2.40 6.30
#